data_AF-A0A6L7IJV3-F1
#
_entry.id   AF-A0A6L7IJV3-F1
#
_cell.length_a   1.000
_cell.length_b   1.000
_cell.length_c   1.000
_cell.angle_alpha   90.00
_cell.angle_beta   90.00
_cell.angle_gamma   90.00
#
_symmetry.space_group_name_H-M   'P 1'
#
loop_
_entity.id
_entity.type
_entity.pdbx_description
1 polymer ?
#
loop_
_entity_poly.entity_id
_entity_poly.type
_entity_poly.pdbx_seq_one_letter_code
_entity_poly.pdbx_strand_id
1 'polypeptide(L)'
;MLKKDEKTFKFAYYNSKGKKVLGDYWFAKDKYLKKFAIVSDPSPVIIDRKGTHIYDIFVFDNGVDYESEGLIRIIKNEKIGFIDSKNYELIIKPQFKCAYPFKRGKSRVSYECDIFKDGEYSIWKSEKWFYINKKGEKL
;
A
#
# COMPACT_ATOMS: atom_id res chain seq x y z
N MET A 1 3.35 5.62 20.45
CA MET A 1 2.10 4.85 20.59
C MET A 1 0.97 5.62 19.95
N LEU A 2 0.20 4.93 19.11
CA LEU A 2 -0.99 5.44 18.45
C LEU A 2 -2.14 5.63 19.44
N LYS A 3 -2.85 6.75 19.34
CA LYS A 3 -4.08 7.05 20.08
C LYS A 3 -5.08 7.70 19.14
N LYS A 4 -6.37 7.53 19.42
CA LYS A 4 -7.46 8.28 18.81
C LYS A 4 -7.82 9.44 19.73
N ASP A 5 -8.01 10.61 19.16
CA ASP A 5 -8.57 11.77 19.85
C ASP A 5 -10.10 11.68 19.79
N GLU A 6 -10.78 11.65 20.94
CA GLU A 6 -12.23 11.44 21.01
C GLU A 6 -13.06 12.67 20.61
N LYS A 7 -12.44 13.86 20.50
CA LYS A 7 -13.14 15.08 20.06
C LYS A 7 -13.10 15.23 18.55
N THR A 8 -11.95 14.93 17.95
CA THR A 8 -11.71 15.10 16.51
C THR A 8 -11.85 13.79 15.73
N PHE A 9 -11.91 12.66 16.43
CA PHE A 9 -11.87 11.29 15.88
C PHE A 9 -10.60 10.95 15.09
N LYS A 10 -9.58 11.82 15.12
CA LYS A 10 -8.31 11.64 14.41
C LYS A 10 -7.32 10.83 15.21
N PHE A 11 -6.41 10.17 14.51
CA PHE A 11 -5.34 9.36 15.07
C PHE A 11 -4.02 10.12 15.11
N ALA A 12 -3.27 9.92 16.19
CA ALA A 12 -1.94 10.50 16.36
C ALA A 12 -1.01 9.59 17.16
N TYR A 13 0.28 9.67 16.84
CA TYR A 13 1.38 9.03 17.55
C TYR A 13 1.94 9.94 18.63
N TYR A 14 2.12 9.37 19.82
CA TYR A 14 2.70 10.03 20.97
C TYR A 14 3.97 9.31 21.42
N ASN A 15 4.97 10.06 21.88
CA ASN A 15 6.15 9.46 22.51
C ASN A 15 5.86 8.98 23.95
N SER A 16 6.85 8.39 24.62
CA SER A 16 6.72 7.89 26.00
C SER A 16 6.43 8.97 27.03
N LYS A 17 6.74 10.24 26.74
CA LYS A 17 6.42 11.41 27.59
C LYS A 17 5.02 11.96 27.32
N GLY A 18 4.22 11.32 26.47
CA GLY A 18 2.87 11.78 26.12
C GLY A 18 2.81 12.99 25.18
N LYS A 19 3.93 13.40 24.57
CA LYS A 19 3.95 14.45 23.55
C LYS A 19 3.56 13.89 22.18
N LYS A 20 2.65 14.55 21.47
CA LYS A 20 2.30 14.24 20.07
C LYS A 20 3.54 14.43 19.19
N VAL A 21 3.89 13.42 18.39
CA VAL A 21 5.06 13.46 17.49
C VAL A 21 4.69 13.40 16.01
N LEU A 22 3.54 12.81 15.68
CA LEU A 22 3.00 12.69 14.33
C LEU A 22 1.50 12.44 14.43
N GLY A 23 0.67 12.92 13.50
CA GLY A 23 -0.76 12.63 13.60
C GLY A 23 -1.66 13.55 12.80
N ASP A 24 -2.89 13.65 13.30
CA ASP A 24 -4.05 14.32 12.69
C ASP A 24 -4.63 13.57 11.49
N TYR A 25 -4.42 12.26 11.46
CA TYR A 25 -4.89 11.34 10.41
C TYR A 25 -6.32 10.85 10.65
N TRP A 26 -7.09 10.61 9.60
CA TRP A 26 -8.40 9.97 9.71
C TRP A 26 -8.30 8.48 10.02
N PHE A 27 -7.22 7.85 9.58
CA PHE A 27 -6.92 6.45 9.86
C PHE A 27 -5.41 6.26 10.08
N ALA A 28 -5.06 5.34 10.96
CA ALA A 28 -3.68 4.90 11.14
C ALA A 28 -3.63 3.44 11.63
N LYS A 29 -2.66 2.67 11.10
CA LYS A 29 -2.40 1.26 11.45
C LYS A 29 -0.92 1.09 11.80
N ASP A 30 -0.67 0.19 12.74
CA ASP A 30 0.57 0.01 13.53
C ASP A 30 0.56 0.84 14.83
N LYS A 31 0.36 0.17 15.95
CA LYS A 31 0.22 0.81 17.27
C LYS A 31 1.49 1.56 17.69
N TYR A 32 2.66 1.15 17.22
CA TYR A 32 3.94 1.62 17.74
C TYR A 32 4.77 2.40 16.72
N LEU A 33 4.45 2.32 15.42
CA LEU A 33 5.25 2.90 14.34
C LEU A 33 6.72 2.50 14.52
N LYS A 34 6.97 1.18 14.54
CA LYS A 34 8.32 0.64 14.74
C LYS A 34 9.27 1.05 13.62
N LYS A 35 8.78 1.06 12.38
CA LYS A 35 9.52 1.45 11.18
C LYS A 35 8.61 2.18 10.20
N PHE A 36 7.48 1.55 9.87
CA PHE A 36 6.48 2.06 8.96
C PHE A 36 5.08 1.98 9.58
N ALA A 37 4.15 2.74 9.01
CA ALA A 37 2.74 2.66 9.30
C ALA A 37 1.92 2.97 8.04
N ILE A 38 0.67 2.47 8.02
CA ILE A 38 -0.35 2.97 7.11
C ILE A 38 -1.03 4.15 7.80
N VAL A 39 -1.18 5.27 7.10
CA VAL A 39 -1.99 6.42 7.54
C VAL A 39 -2.88 6.89 6.40
N SER A 40 -3.98 7.58 6.69
CA SER A 40 -4.86 8.16 5.67
C SER A 40 -5.23 9.59 6.01
N ASP A 41 -4.86 10.53 5.14
CA ASP A 41 -5.30 11.93 5.15
C ASP A 41 -5.00 12.64 3.81
N PRO A 42 -5.95 12.75 2.85
CA PRO A 42 -7.20 11.99 2.77
C PRO A 42 -6.99 10.54 2.30
N SER A 43 -5.92 10.28 1.54
CA SER A 43 -5.65 9.00 0.89
C SER A 43 -4.69 8.13 1.69
N PRO A 44 -4.78 6.79 1.55
CA PRO A 44 -3.96 5.85 2.30
C PRO A 44 -2.53 5.78 1.76
N VAL A 45 -1.56 5.97 2.64
CA VAL A 45 -0.12 5.97 2.32
C VAL A 45 0.68 5.18 3.35
N ILE A 46 1.88 4.74 2.93
CA ILE A 46 2.92 4.26 3.84
C ILE A 46 3.81 5.43 4.24
N ILE A 47 3.98 5.61 5.55
CA ILE A 47 4.92 6.57 6.13
C ILE A 47 6.02 5.88 6.92
N ASP A 48 7.16 6.55 7.07
CA ASP A 48 8.19 6.17 8.04
C ASP A 48 7.96 6.81 9.42
N ARG A 49 8.90 6.59 10.36
CA ARG A 49 8.86 7.16 11.72
C ARG A 49 8.91 8.68 11.78
N LYS A 50 9.40 9.34 10.74
CA LYS A 50 9.44 10.80 10.63
C LYS A 50 8.15 11.37 10.03
N GLY A 51 7.24 10.50 9.58
CA GLY A 51 6.07 10.89 8.81
C GLY A 51 6.37 11.14 7.34
N THR A 52 7.54 10.75 6.85
CA THR A 52 7.87 10.87 5.43
C THR A 52 7.04 9.87 4.65
N HIS A 53 6.31 10.35 3.64
CA HIS A 53 5.57 9.52 2.69
C HIS A 53 6.54 8.70 1.83
N ILE A 54 6.41 7.38 1.90
CA ILE A 54 7.29 6.45 1.20
C ILE A 54 6.62 5.92 -0.08
N TYR A 55 5.36 5.51 0.04
CA TYR A 55 4.56 4.88 -1.02
C TYR A 55 3.08 5.24 -0.87
N ASP A 56 2.38 5.35 -2.00
CA ASP A 56 0.91 5.27 -2.01
C ASP A 56 0.48 3.81 -1.91
N ILE A 57 -0.68 3.57 -1.31
CA ILE A 57 -1.28 2.24 -1.33
C ILE A 57 -2.16 2.12 -2.58
N PHE A 58 -2.09 0.99 -3.27
CA PHE A 58 -2.97 0.74 -4.40
C PHE A 58 -4.43 0.77 -3.91
N VAL A 59 -5.28 1.55 -4.56
CA VAL A 59 -6.71 1.68 -4.25
C VAL A 59 -7.48 0.89 -5.30
N PHE A 60 -8.43 0.07 -4.86
CA PHE A 60 -9.32 -0.68 -5.74
C PHE A 60 -10.77 -0.49 -5.30
N ASP A 61 -11.64 -0.22 -6.27
CA ASP A 61 -13.03 0.18 -6.03
C ASP A 61 -13.10 1.41 -5.11
N ASN A 62 -13.60 1.25 -3.87
CA ASN A 62 -13.85 2.35 -2.95
C ASN A 62 -12.86 2.41 -1.76
N GLY A 63 -11.73 1.69 -1.82
CA GLY A 63 -10.81 1.65 -0.67
C GLY A 63 -9.42 1.08 -0.95
N VAL A 64 -8.65 0.97 0.14
CA VAL A 64 -7.35 0.29 0.14
C VAL A 64 -7.50 -1.11 -0.42
N ASP A 65 -6.64 -1.47 -1.37
CA ASP A 65 -6.56 -2.82 -1.88
C ASP A 65 -6.34 -3.84 -0.77
N TYR A 66 -7.01 -4.97 -0.86
CA TYR A 66 -6.93 -6.01 0.14
C TYR A 66 -5.54 -6.65 0.15
N GLU A 67 -5.05 -6.95 1.34
CA GLU A 67 -3.92 -7.84 1.50
C GLU A 67 -4.19 -9.17 0.78
N SER A 68 -3.19 -9.66 0.05
CA SER A 68 -3.29 -10.92 -0.67
C SER A 68 -2.06 -11.78 -0.42
N GLU A 69 -2.29 -12.92 0.23
CA GLU A 69 -1.28 -13.88 0.65
C GLU A 69 -0.06 -13.27 1.39
N GLY A 70 -0.30 -12.29 2.26
CA GLY A 70 0.75 -11.62 3.03
C GLY A 70 1.38 -10.41 2.35
N LEU A 71 0.89 -9.98 1.18
CA LEU A 71 1.45 -8.85 0.44
C LEU A 71 0.39 -7.78 0.14
N ILE A 72 0.84 -6.52 0.10
CA ILE A 72 0.02 -5.34 -0.25
C ILE A 72 0.64 -4.67 -1.48
N ARG A 73 -0.20 -4.28 -2.45
CA ARG A 73 0.24 -3.50 -3.61
C ARG A 73 0.46 -2.04 -3.23
N ILE A 74 1.60 -1.50 -3.63
CA ILE A 74 1.98 -0.10 -3.43
C ILE A 74 2.28 0.57 -4.75
N ILE A 75 2.17 1.90 -4.80
CA ILE A 75 2.48 2.72 -5.97
C ILE A 75 3.61 3.69 -5.65
N LYS A 76 4.53 3.84 -6.60
CA LYS A 76 5.50 4.94 -6.65
C LYS A 76 5.83 5.27 -8.10
N ASN A 77 5.82 6.55 -8.46
CA ASN A 77 6.11 7.01 -9.81
C ASN A 77 5.29 6.24 -10.86
N GLU A 78 3.98 6.09 -10.60
CA GLU A 78 3.02 5.35 -11.43
C GLU A 78 3.33 3.86 -11.66
N LYS A 79 4.23 3.27 -10.87
CA LYS A 79 4.58 1.85 -10.94
C LYS A 79 4.12 1.14 -9.69
N ILE A 80 3.69 -0.11 -9.86
CA ILE A 80 3.21 -0.99 -8.81
C ILE A 80 4.36 -1.87 -8.32
N GLY A 81 4.47 -1.98 -6.99
CA GLY A 81 5.32 -2.90 -6.27
C GLY A 81 4.55 -3.62 -5.17
N PHE A 82 5.26 -4.35 -4.31
CA PHE A 82 4.67 -5.14 -3.24
C PHE A 82 5.45 -4.98 -1.93
N ILE A 83 4.72 -4.82 -0.83
CA ILE A 83 5.27 -4.83 0.54
C ILE A 83 4.67 -5.97 1.34
N ASP A 84 5.36 -6.39 2.40
CA ASP A 84 4.84 -7.33 3.40
C ASP A 84 3.69 -6.69 4.19
N SER A 85 2.63 -7.45 4.43
CA SER A 85 1.41 -6.94 5.06
C SER A 85 1.50 -6.73 6.57
N LYS A 86 2.49 -7.35 7.22
CA LYS A 86 2.68 -7.31 8.67
C LYS A 86 3.63 -6.22 9.10
N ASN A 87 4.74 -6.05 8.38
CA ASN A 87 5.79 -5.09 8.74
C ASN A 87 5.97 -3.95 7.72
N TYR A 88 5.25 -3.99 6.59
CA TYR A 88 5.27 -2.99 5.52
C TYR A 88 6.63 -2.82 4.83
N GLU A 89 7.52 -3.80 4.96
CA GLU A 89 8.81 -3.79 4.29
C GLU A 89 8.66 -4.11 2.81
N LEU A 90 9.53 -3.50 2.00
CA LEU A 90 9.54 -3.70 0.57
C LEU A 90 9.97 -5.12 0.21
N ILE A 91 9.11 -5.83 -0.51
CA ILE A 91 9.41 -7.16 -1.05
C ILE A 91 9.76 -7.05 -2.54
N ILE A 92 8.95 -6.32 -3.31
CA ILE A 92 9.18 -6.11 -4.74
C ILE A 92 9.10 -4.62 -5.03
N LYS A 93 10.20 -4.06 -5.54
CA LYS A 93 10.29 -2.64 -5.93
C LYS A 93 9.20 -2.27 -6.94
N PRO A 94 8.59 -1.06 -6.83
CA PRO A 94 7.70 -0.52 -7.86
C PRO A 94 8.35 -0.55 -9.24
N GLN A 95 7.83 -1.39 -10.13
CA GLN A 95 8.39 -1.57 -11.47
C GLN A 95 7.36 -1.91 -12.54
N PHE A 96 6.17 -2.39 -12.15
CA PHE A 96 5.14 -2.83 -13.09
C PHE A 96 4.14 -1.71 -13.36
N LYS A 97 3.68 -1.55 -14.61
CA LYS A 97 2.57 -0.62 -14.89
C LYS A 97 1.23 -1.23 -14.43
N CYS A 98 1.11 -2.55 -14.49
CA CYS A 98 -0.04 -3.30 -13.98
C CYS A 98 0.41 -4.54 -13.22
N ALA A 99 -0.28 -4.82 -12.11
CA ALA A 99 0.00 -5.99 -11.28
C ALA A 99 -1.23 -6.42 -10.50
N TYR A 100 -1.67 -7.65 -10.73
CA TYR A 100 -2.78 -8.25 -9.97
C TYR A 100 -2.33 -8.72 -8.58
N PRO A 101 -3.25 -8.91 -7.62
CA PRO A 101 -2.93 -9.53 -6.34
C PRO A 101 -2.32 -10.93 -6.51
N PHE A 102 -1.57 -11.38 -5.50
CA PHE A 102 -1.03 -12.73 -5.49
C PHE A 102 -2.13 -13.78 -5.33
N LYS A 103 -2.09 -14.84 -6.13
CA LYS A 103 -3.01 -15.97 -6.01
C LYS A 103 -2.28 -17.26 -6.38
N ARG A 104 -2.34 -18.25 -5.47
CA ARG A 104 -1.60 -19.51 -5.59
C ARG A 104 -0.10 -19.27 -5.75
N GLY A 105 0.47 -18.36 -4.95
CA GLY A 105 1.91 -18.08 -4.91
C GLY A 105 2.47 -17.25 -6.07
N LYS A 106 1.63 -16.79 -7.01
CA LYS A 106 2.06 -15.99 -8.17
C LYS A 106 1.18 -14.74 -8.39
N SER A 107 1.77 -13.71 -8.99
CA SER A 107 1.04 -12.52 -9.46
C SER A 107 1.21 -12.38 -10.97
N ARG A 108 0.15 -11.97 -11.66
CA ARG A 108 0.17 -11.62 -13.09
C ARG A 108 0.48 -10.14 -13.22
N VAL A 109 1.58 -9.81 -13.90
CA VAL A 109 2.13 -8.45 -13.98
C VAL A 109 2.52 -8.11 -15.42
N SER A 110 2.63 -6.82 -15.70
CA SER A 110 3.19 -6.32 -16.96
C SER A 110 3.91 -4.98 -16.76
N TYR A 111 4.94 -4.75 -17.58
CA TYR A 111 5.65 -3.47 -17.65
C TYR A 111 4.90 -2.42 -18.46
N GLU A 112 3.96 -2.86 -19.30
CA GLU A 112 3.14 -2.01 -20.16
C GLU A 112 1.70 -2.50 -20.11
N CYS A 113 0.76 -1.58 -19.95
CA CYS A 113 -0.65 -1.94 -19.96
C CYS A 113 -1.52 -0.71 -20.17
N ASP A 114 -2.66 -0.95 -20.80
CA ASP A 114 -3.71 0.02 -21.00
C ASP A 114 -4.87 -0.25 -20.05
N ILE A 115 -5.57 0.80 -19.65
CA ILE A 115 -6.81 0.69 -18.89
C ILE A 115 -7.95 0.73 -19.90
N PHE A 116 -8.61 -0.40 -20.09
CA PHE A 116 -9.85 -0.49 -20.86
C PHE A 116 -11.03 -0.29 -19.92
N LYS A 117 -11.88 0.70 -20.22
CA LYS A 117 -13.12 0.93 -19.48
C LYS A 117 -14.28 0.30 -20.24
N ASP A 118 -15.07 -0.51 -19.55
CA ASP A 118 -16.32 -1.08 -20.04
C ASP A 118 -17.42 -0.79 -19.01
N GLY A 119 -18.22 0.25 -19.27
CA GLY A 119 -19.14 0.81 -18.27
C GLY A 119 -18.39 1.26 -17.01
N GLU A 120 -18.78 0.70 -15.87
CA GLU A 120 -18.17 0.98 -14.56
C GLU A 120 -16.86 0.18 -14.31
N TYR A 121 -16.57 -0.83 -15.14
CA TYR A 121 -15.41 -1.70 -14.94
C TYR A 121 -14.18 -1.14 -15.64
N SER A 122 -13.06 -1.09 -14.91
CA SER A 122 -11.73 -0.82 -15.47
C SER A 122 -10.91 -2.10 -15.49
N ILE A 123 -10.50 -2.54 -16.68
CA ILE A 123 -9.72 -3.77 -16.89
C ILE A 123 -8.35 -3.38 -17.44
N TRP A 124 -7.30 -3.94 -16.85
CA TRP A 124 -5.96 -3.84 -17.43
C TRP A 124 -5.81 -4.79 -18.62
N LYS A 125 -5.41 -4.25 -19.76
CA LYS A 125 -5.04 -4.99 -20.96
C LYS A 125 -3.55 -4.85 -21.24
N SER A 126 -2.94 -5.94 -21.66
CA SER A 126 -1.52 -5.99 -22.06
C SER A 126 -1.32 -7.26 -22.86
N GLU A 127 -0.47 -7.22 -23.88
CA GLU A 127 -0.06 -8.42 -24.62
C GLU A 127 1.19 -9.06 -24.00
N LYS A 128 1.86 -8.37 -23.07
CA LYS A 128 3.13 -8.79 -22.46
C LYS A 128 2.99 -9.20 -21.00
N TRP A 129 1.87 -9.82 -20.64
CA TRP A 129 1.69 -10.38 -19.29
C TRP A 129 2.68 -11.50 -19.02
N PHE A 130 3.19 -11.52 -17.79
CA PHE A 130 3.94 -12.66 -17.26
C PHE A 130 3.61 -12.86 -15.78
N TYR A 131 4.03 -14.01 -15.25
CA TYR A 131 3.86 -14.30 -13.83
C TYR A 131 5.17 -14.07 -13.09
N ILE A 132 5.05 -13.62 -11.83
CA ILE A 132 6.14 -13.55 -10.88
C ILE A 132 5.81 -14.34 -9.61
N ASN A 133 6.81 -14.88 -8.94
CA ASN A 133 6.67 -15.40 -7.59
C ASN A 133 6.75 -14.28 -6.52
N LYS A 134 6.62 -14.63 -5.24
CA LYS A 134 6.65 -13.65 -4.13
C LYS A 134 7.98 -12.93 -3.91
N LYS A 135 9.06 -13.37 -4.56
CA LYS A 135 10.35 -12.67 -4.59
C LYS A 135 10.48 -11.71 -5.79
N GLY A 136 9.49 -11.69 -6.67
CA GLY A 136 9.51 -10.91 -7.91
C GLY A 136 10.23 -11.60 -9.07
N GLU A 137 10.58 -12.87 -8.93
CA GLU A 137 11.25 -13.65 -9.98
C GLU A 137 10.20 -14.09 -11.02
N LYS A 138 10.50 -13.87 -12.30
CA LYS A 138 9.64 -14.29 -13.42
C LYS A 138 9.54 -15.83 -13.47
N LEU A 139 8.32 -16.31 -13.70
CA LEU A 139 7.99 -17.74 -13.88
C LEU A 139 7.83 -18.09 -15.37
#